data_AF-A0A0C1LKK7-F1
#
_entry.id   AF-A0A0C1LKK7-F1
#
_cell.length_a   1.000
_cell.length_b   1.000
_cell.length_c   1.000
_cell.angle_alpha   90.00
_cell.angle_beta   90.00
_cell.angle_gamma   90.00
#
_symmetry.space_group_name_H-M   'P 1'
#
loop_
_entity.id
_entity.type
_entity.pdbx_description
1 polymer ?
#
loop_
_entity_poly.entity_id
_entity_poly.type
_entity_poly.pdbx_seq_one_letter_code
_entity_poly.pdbx_strand_id
1 'polypeptide(L)'
;MAEMDTSSGGGHKKGPGVKKGKKLSTRVDLTPMVDLGFLLITFFIFTTTMSQPTAMRLFLPKDTEKPEEQNKAKESGALTIMLSKNDVVYYYEGILAPDASNFKTTNFKEVRDIILNKKKNTKPEDFVVVIKPNAESSYKNVVDMLDEMTINEVKRYALVDISPVEDQLIRVTEGGAAPAAAPATK
;
A
#
# COMPACT_ATOMS: atom_id res chain seq x y z
N MET A 1 -21.41 32.58 -16.80
CA MET A 1 -20.84 33.66 -17.64
C MET A 1 -20.35 34.75 -16.70
N ALA A 2 -19.06 35.04 -16.72
CA ALA A 2 -18.45 36.09 -15.92
C ALA A 2 -18.09 37.24 -16.87
N GLU A 3 -18.89 38.31 -16.82
CA GLU A 3 -18.72 39.48 -17.67
C GLU A 3 -18.09 40.63 -16.87
N MET A 4 -17.13 41.33 -17.48
CA MET A 4 -16.59 42.58 -16.94
C MET A 4 -17.08 43.73 -17.82
N ASP A 5 -18.02 44.52 -17.31
CA ASP A 5 -18.54 45.68 -18.03
C ASP A 5 -17.55 46.85 -17.90
N THR A 6 -16.81 47.15 -18.97
CA THR A 6 -15.79 48.20 -19.00
C THR A 6 -16.33 49.56 -19.46
N SER A 7 -17.64 49.78 -19.39
CA SER A 7 -18.28 51.06 -19.71
C SER A 7 -17.98 52.15 -18.65
N SER A 8 -16.73 52.60 -18.59
CA SER A 8 -16.30 53.77 -17.80
C SER A 8 -16.73 55.08 -18.46
N GLY A 9 -17.32 55.96 -17.65
CA GLY A 9 -18.03 57.16 -18.04
C GLY A 9 -17.19 58.27 -18.68
N GLY A 10 -17.88 59.13 -19.43
CA GLY A 10 -17.31 60.33 -20.03
C GLY A 10 -18.40 61.20 -20.65
N GLY A 11 -19.13 61.91 -19.80
CA GLY A 11 -20.11 62.92 -20.21
C GLY A 11 -19.42 64.18 -20.71
N HIS A 12 -19.50 64.43 -22.02
CA HIS A 12 -19.34 65.78 -22.58
C HIS A 12 -20.31 65.97 -23.75
N LYS A 13 -21.18 66.99 -23.62
CA LYS A 13 -22.10 67.46 -24.66
C LYS A 13 -21.29 67.93 -25.88
N LYS A 14 -21.50 67.32 -27.05
CA LYS A 14 -21.04 67.84 -28.35
C LYS A 14 -22.25 68.30 -29.17
N GLY A 15 -22.11 69.47 -29.77
CA GLY A 15 -23.16 70.18 -30.51
C GLY A 15 -23.72 69.43 -31.73
N PRO A 16 -24.82 69.93 -32.31
CA PRO A 16 -25.57 69.25 -33.35
C PRO A 16 -24.73 69.10 -34.62
N GLY A 17 -24.48 67.86 -35.05
CA GLY A 17 -23.83 67.55 -36.34
C GLY A 17 -22.79 66.43 -36.36
N VAL A 18 -22.35 65.90 -35.20
CA VAL A 18 -21.32 64.84 -35.19
C VAL A 18 -21.96 63.45 -35.12
N LYS A 19 -21.89 62.68 -36.22
CA LYS A 19 -22.29 61.26 -36.24
C LYS A 19 -21.38 60.48 -35.29
N LYS A 20 -21.96 59.89 -34.23
CA LYS A 20 -21.23 59.02 -33.30
C LYS A 20 -20.69 57.80 -34.05
N GLY A 21 -19.37 57.63 -34.10
CA GLY A 21 -18.75 56.38 -34.51
C GLY A 21 -19.24 55.23 -33.62
N LYS A 22 -19.69 54.13 -34.23
CA LYS A 22 -20.21 52.95 -33.52
C LYS A 22 -19.06 52.30 -32.75
N LYS A 23 -18.95 52.59 -31.45
CA LYS A 23 -18.00 51.90 -30.56
C LYS A 23 -18.47 50.46 -30.42
N LEU A 24 -17.73 49.51 -31.02
CA LEU A 24 -17.91 48.09 -30.74
C LEU A 24 -17.58 47.86 -29.27
N SER A 25 -18.53 47.25 -28.55
CA SER A 25 -18.39 46.93 -27.14
C SER A 25 -17.24 45.92 -26.96
N THR A 26 -16.18 46.33 -26.28
CA THR A 26 -15.06 45.46 -25.88
C THR A 26 -15.43 44.72 -24.60
N ARG A 27 -16.52 43.94 -24.65
CA ARG A 27 -16.87 42.99 -23.59
C ARG A 27 -15.78 41.92 -23.56
N VAL A 28 -15.06 41.85 -22.45
CA VAL A 28 -14.02 40.85 -22.23
C VAL A 28 -14.68 39.66 -21.56
N ASP A 29 -14.76 38.55 -22.27
CA ASP A 29 -15.27 37.30 -21.73
C ASP A 29 -14.16 36.61 -20.91
N LEU A 30 -14.40 36.46 -19.61
CA LEU A 30 -13.48 35.77 -18.69
C LEU A 30 -13.77 34.27 -18.59
N THR A 31 -14.74 33.75 -19.34
CA THR A 31 -15.09 32.31 -19.35
C THR A 31 -13.90 31.39 -19.59
N PRO A 32 -12.89 31.72 -20.45
CA PRO A 32 -11.68 30.91 -20.57
C PRO A 32 -10.80 30.90 -19.30
N MET A 33 -10.80 31.97 -18.50
CA MET A 33 -10.02 32.05 -17.25
C MET A 33 -10.68 31.26 -16.11
N VAL A 34 -12.01 31.22 -16.08
CA VAL A 34 -12.76 30.45 -15.07
C VAL A 34 -12.60 28.94 -15.29
N ASP A 35 -12.61 28.50 -16.56
CA ASP A 35 -12.42 27.10 -16.92
C ASP A 35 -11.02 26.59 -16.53
N LEU A 36 -9.97 27.42 -16.71
CA LEU A 36 -8.61 27.10 -16.25
C LEU A 36 -8.55 26.85 -14.73
N GLY A 37 -9.27 27.65 -13.93
CA GLY A 37 -9.33 27.47 -12.49
C GLY A 37 -10.08 26.20 -12.06
N PHE A 38 -11.19 25.90 -12.74
CA PHE A 38 -11.96 24.69 -12.49
C PHE A 38 -11.17 23.42 -12.85
N LEU A 39 -10.42 23.45 -13.96
CA LEU A 39 -9.52 22.36 -14.36
C LEU A 39 -8.41 22.13 -13.32
N LEU A 40 -7.86 23.19 -12.73
CA LEU A 40 -6.81 23.08 -11.71
C LEU A 40 -7.33 22.52 -10.38
N ILE A 41 -8.52 22.93 -9.92
CA ILE A 41 -9.10 22.41 -8.68
C ILE A 41 -9.45 20.93 -8.85
N THR A 42 -10.03 20.53 -9.99
CA THR A 42 -10.36 19.13 -10.27
C THR A 42 -9.11 18.27 -10.43
N PHE A 43 -8.10 18.75 -11.17
CA PHE A 43 -6.80 18.09 -11.27
C PHE A 43 -6.11 17.94 -9.92
N PHE A 44 -6.11 18.98 -9.09
CA PHE A 44 -5.49 18.96 -7.77
C PHE A 44 -6.21 18.02 -6.80
N ILE A 45 -7.55 18.03 -6.76
CA ILE A 45 -8.32 17.08 -5.93
C ILE A 45 -8.11 15.64 -6.41
N PHE A 46 -8.11 15.40 -7.72
CA PHE A 46 -7.91 14.04 -8.27
C PHE A 46 -6.50 13.51 -8.05
N THR A 47 -5.48 14.36 -8.21
CA THR A 47 -4.08 13.97 -7.96
C THR A 47 -3.77 13.83 -6.46
N THR A 48 -4.41 14.61 -5.59
CA THR A 48 -4.22 14.50 -4.13
C THR A 48 -4.90 13.27 -3.54
N THR A 49 -6.05 12.81 -4.06
CA THR A 49 -6.67 11.56 -3.60
C THR A 49 -5.89 10.32 -4.03
N MET A 50 -5.20 10.37 -5.19
CA MET A 50 -4.35 9.26 -5.65
C MET A 50 -3.00 9.20 -4.92
N SER A 51 -2.54 10.31 -4.32
CA SER A 51 -1.30 10.37 -3.56
C SER A 51 -1.46 10.02 -2.07
N GLN A 52 -2.64 9.59 -1.61
CA GLN A 52 -2.71 8.98 -0.29
C GLN A 52 -1.97 7.65 -0.35
N PRO A 53 -0.82 7.50 0.32
CA PRO A 53 -0.22 6.19 0.42
C PRO A 53 -1.24 5.31 1.12
N THR A 54 -1.70 4.26 0.44
CA THR A 54 -2.23 3.07 1.09
C THR A 54 -1.07 2.40 1.83
N ALA A 55 -0.49 3.11 2.80
CA ALA A 55 0.36 2.50 3.80
C ALA A 55 -0.55 1.47 4.49
N MET A 56 -0.38 0.21 4.10
CA MET A 56 -1.01 -0.92 4.75
C MET A 56 -0.81 -0.72 6.24
N ARG A 57 -1.92 -0.52 6.96
CA ARG A 57 -1.87 -0.21 8.39
C ARG A 57 -1.25 -1.42 9.07
N LEU A 58 0.03 -1.28 9.42
CA LEU A 58 0.75 -2.23 10.24
C LEU A 58 0.10 -2.18 11.63
N PHE A 59 -0.99 -2.90 11.82
CA PHE A 59 -1.69 -3.02 13.09
C PHE A 59 -0.89 -3.96 13.99
N LEU A 60 0.20 -3.45 14.56
CA LEU A 60 0.83 -4.12 15.68
C LEU A 60 -0.20 -4.27 16.82
N PRO A 61 -0.30 -5.45 17.46
CA PRO A 61 -1.14 -5.65 18.64
C PRO A 61 -0.84 -4.59 19.70
N LYS A 62 -1.89 -4.06 20.32
CA LYS A 62 -1.77 -3.07 21.40
C LYS A 62 -0.91 -3.65 22.51
N ASP A 63 0.01 -2.83 23.00
CA ASP A 63 0.86 -3.21 24.10
C ASP A 63 0.04 -3.38 25.38
N THR A 64 0.04 -4.58 25.94
CA THR A 64 -0.53 -4.88 27.26
C THR A 64 0.50 -4.57 28.35
N GLU A 65 0.03 -4.15 29.53
CA GLU A 65 0.86 -3.62 30.64
C GLU A 65 1.81 -4.64 31.30
N LYS A 66 1.86 -5.89 30.82
CA LYS A 66 2.74 -6.96 31.31
C LYS A 66 3.62 -7.51 30.18
N PRO A 67 4.95 -7.23 30.18
CA PRO A 67 5.86 -7.58 29.09
C PRO A 67 5.93 -9.09 28.77
N GLU A 68 5.75 -9.96 29.76
CA GLU A 68 5.91 -11.41 29.60
C GLU A 68 4.71 -12.10 28.94
N GLU A 69 3.49 -11.67 29.24
CA GLU A 69 2.27 -12.17 28.59
C GLU A 69 2.14 -11.60 27.16
N GLN A 70 2.63 -10.37 26.98
CA GLN A 70 2.67 -9.68 25.70
C GLN A 70 3.57 -10.38 24.69
N ASN A 71 4.77 -10.83 25.08
CA ASN A 71 5.65 -11.58 24.18
C ASN A 71 5.05 -12.94 23.81
N LYS A 72 4.52 -13.70 24.77
CA LYS A 72 3.88 -15.00 24.49
C LYS A 72 2.64 -14.89 23.60
N ALA A 73 1.81 -13.85 23.79
CA ALA A 73 0.63 -13.61 22.95
C ALA A 73 1.02 -13.13 21.54
N LYS A 74 2.02 -12.24 21.43
CA LYS A 74 2.58 -11.76 20.16
C LYS A 74 3.22 -12.92 19.37
N GLU A 75 3.91 -13.83 20.05
CA GLU A 75 4.53 -15.01 19.45
C GLU A 75 3.48 -16.04 19.03
N SER A 76 2.51 -16.36 19.87
CA SER A 76 1.51 -17.39 19.55
C SER A 76 0.60 -17.02 18.38
N GLY A 77 0.35 -15.72 18.17
CA GLY A 77 -0.56 -15.23 17.13
C GLY A 77 0.09 -14.87 15.79
N ALA A 78 1.43 -14.87 15.72
CA ALA A 78 2.14 -14.55 14.48
C ALA A 78 2.24 -15.78 13.55
N LEU A 79 1.88 -15.59 12.28
CA LEU A 79 2.11 -16.52 11.20
C LEU A 79 3.04 -15.87 10.18
N THR A 80 4.25 -16.39 10.03
CA THR A 80 5.19 -15.91 9.02
C THR A 80 5.10 -16.80 7.80
N ILE A 81 4.86 -16.19 6.63
CA ILE A 81 4.75 -16.83 5.34
C ILE A 81 5.85 -16.27 4.45
N MET A 82 6.69 -17.15 3.93
CA MET A 82 7.75 -16.85 2.98
C MET A 82 7.39 -17.41 1.63
N LEU A 83 7.55 -16.61 0.58
CA LEU A 83 7.23 -17.01 -0.78
C LEU A 83 8.53 -17.29 -1.52
N SER A 84 8.62 -18.45 -2.14
CA SER A 84 9.77 -18.83 -2.95
C SER A 84 9.38 -19.06 -4.41
N LYS A 85 10.34 -19.57 -5.18
CA LYS A 85 10.18 -19.96 -6.57
C LYS A 85 9.24 -21.17 -6.70
N ASN A 86 8.74 -21.40 -7.92
CA ASN A 86 7.91 -22.57 -8.28
C ASN A 86 6.60 -22.71 -7.48
N ASP A 87 6.00 -21.60 -7.06
CA ASP A 87 4.76 -21.57 -6.29
C ASP A 87 4.86 -22.36 -4.95
N VAL A 88 6.08 -22.42 -4.40
CA VAL A 88 6.35 -23.02 -3.10
C VAL A 88 6.25 -21.94 -2.02
N VAL A 89 5.52 -22.27 -0.96
CA VAL A 89 5.30 -21.41 0.19
C VAL A 89 5.91 -22.06 1.42
N TYR A 90 6.76 -21.33 2.12
CA TYR A 90 7.30 -21.74 3.40
C TYR A 90 6.60 -20.98 4.51
N TYR A 91 6.35 -21.62 5.65
CA TYR A 91 5.71 -20.94 6.76
C TYR A 91 6.15 -21.51 8.10
N TYR A 92 6.04 -20.67 9.13
CA TYR A 92 6.18 -21.08 10.52
C TYR A 92 5.29 -20.22 11.40
N GLU A 93 4.94 -20.76 12.56
CA GLU A 93 4.14 -20.07 13.57
C GLU A 93 5.05 -19.58 14.70
N GLY A 94 4.85 -18.32 15.12
CA GLY A 94 5.62 -17.69 16.20
C GLY A 94 7.08 -17.47 15.88
N ILE A 95 7.96 -17.91 16.77
CA ILE A 95 9.42 -17.79 16.60
C ILE A 95 9.93 -19.05 15.91
N LEU A 96 10.80 -18.88 14.92
CA LEU A 96 11.50 -19.98 14.28
C LEU A 96 12.33 -20.74 15.33
N ALA A 97 12.04 -22.02 15.50
CA ALA A 97 12.78 -22.87 16.43
C ALA A 97 14.22 -23.03 15.92
N PRO A 98 15.22 -23.07 16.83
CA PRO A 98 16.62 -23.26 16.44
C PRO A 98 16.86 -24.58 15.69
N ASP A 99 16.01 -25.58 15.91
CA ASP A 99 16.05 -26.88 15.24
C ASP A 99 15.27 -26.92 13.92
N ALA A 100 14.76 -25.77 13.45
CA ALA A 100 13.92 -25.62 12.25
C ALA A 100 12.66 -26.51 12.23
N SER A 101 12.26 -27.12 13.34
CA SER A 101 11.20 -28.14 13.39
C SER A 101 9.80 -27.58 13.10
N ASN A 102 9.62 -26.27 13.30
CA ASN A 102 8.38 -25.56 12.99
C ASN A 102 8.38 -24.91 11.61
N PHE A 103 9.46 -25.07 10.82
CA PHE A 103 9.54 -24.63 9.44
C PHE A 103 8.89 -25.67 8.53
N LYS A 104 7.81 -25.27 7.85
CA LYS A 104 7.02 -26.16 7.01
C LYS A 104 6.91 -25.62 5.60
N THR A 105 6.80 -26.54 4.65
CA THR A 105 6.59 -26.24 3.23
C THR A 105 5.16 -26.57 2.85
N THR A 106 4.55 -25.74 2.02
CA THR A 106 3.20 -25.92 1.48
C THR A 106 3.10 -25.31 0.09
N ASN A 107 1.94 -25.49 -0.55
CA ASN A 107 1.61 -24.91 -1.85
C ASN A 107 0.51 -23.85 -1.70
N PHE A 108 0.32 -23.03 -2.74
CA PHE A 108 -0.73 -21.98 -2.78
C PHE A 108 -2.17 -22.50 -2.57
N LYS A 109 -2.44 -23.79 -2.79
CA LYS A 109 -3.77 -24.36 -2.56
C LYS A 109 -4.07 -24.61 -1.07
N GLU A 110 -3.05 -25.03 -0.33
CA GLU A 110 -3.18 -25.47 1.07
C GLU A 110 -2.94 -24.31 2.06
N VAL A 111 -2.27 -23.24 1.60
CA VAL A 111 -2.01 -22.04 2.42
C VAL A 111 -3.29 -21.43 2.99
N ARG A 112 -4.40 -21.50 2.24
CA ARG A 112 -5.72 -21.02 2.70
C ARG A 112 -6.19 -21.76 3.94
N ASP A 113 -6.08 -23.08 3.94
CA ASP A 113 -6.51 -23.90 5.07
C ASP A 113 -5.62 -23.65 6.30
N ILE A 114 -4.32 -23.42 6.09
CA ILE A 114 -3.38 -23.06 7.16
C ILE A 114 -3.77 -21.72 7.80
N ILE A 115 -4.03 -20.70 6.99
CA ILE A 115 -4.46 -19.37 7.46
C ILE A 115 -5.79 -19.49 8.24
N LEU A 116 -6.75 -20.24 7.72
CA LEU A 116 -8.04 -20.44 8.37
C LEU A 116 -7.93 -21.21 9.70
N ASN A 117 -7.12 -22.26 9.74
CA ASN A 117 -6.89 -23.03 10.95
C ASN A 117 -6.19 -22.18 12.02
N LYS A 118 -5.19 -21.38 11.63
CA LYS A 118 -4.51 -20.47 12.55
C LYS A 118 -5.44 -19.36 13.06
N LYS A 119 -6.27 -18.79 12.17
CA LYS A 119 -7.30 -17.80 12.52
C LYS A 119 -8.35 -18.34 13.49
N LYS A 120 -8.74 -19.62 13.37
CA LYS A 120 -9.67 -20.27 14.30
C LYS A 120 -9.05 -20.52 15.68
N ASN A 121 -7.77 -20.87 15.72
CA ASN A 121 -7.05 -21.20 16.95
C ASN A 121 -6.48 -19.98 17.69
N THR A 122 -6.52 -18.81 17.07
CA THR A 122 -5.95 -17.56 17.60
C THR A 122 -7.05 -16.52 17.75
N LYS A 123 -6.97 -15.67 18.77
CA LYS A 123 -7.88 -14.52 18.87
C LYS A 123 -7.71 -13.60 17.66
N PRO A 124 -8.80 -13.06 17.09
CA PRO A 124 -8.71 -12.14 15.95
C PRO A 124 -7.86 -10.89 16.20
N GLU A 125 -7.70 -10.52 17.48
CA GLU A 125 -6.92 -9.35 17.90
C GLU A 125 -5.41 -9.63 17.99
N ASP A 126 -5.02 -10.89 18.10
CA ASP A 126 -3.62 -11.32 18.24
C ASP A 126 -3.09 -11.94 16.93
N PHE A 127 -3.98 -12.31 16.01
CA PHE A 127 -3.61 -12.90 14.74
C PHE A 127 -2.97 -11.87 13.79
N VAL A 128 -1.71 -12.09 13.44
CA VAL A 128 -0.93 -11.25 12.53
C VAL A 128 -0.22 -12.13 11.52
N VAL A 129 -0.30 -11.77 10.23
CA VAL A 129 0.38 -12.48 9.15
C VAL A 129 1.55 -11.66 8.61
N VAL A 130 2.76 -12.20 8.64
CA VAL A 130 3.95 -11.56 8.07
C VAL A 130 4.25 -12.24 6.74
N ILE A 131 4.21 -11.50 5.64
CA ILE A 131 4.49 -11.96 4.29
C ILE A 131 5.91 -11.51 3.92
N LYS A 132 6.78 -12.47 3.65
CA LYS A 132 8.18 -12.26 3.28
C LYS A 132 8.48 -12.84 1.90
N PRO A 133 8.35 -12.05 0.83
CA PRO A 133 8.71 -12.53 -0.50
C PRO A 133 10.22 -12.72 -0.61
N ASN A 134 10.66 -13.85 -1.16
CA ASN A 134 12.05 -14.03 -1.57
C ASN A 134 12.31 -13.30 -2.90
N ALA A 135 13.57 -12.94 -3.18
CA ALA A 135 13.98 -12.35 -4.45
C ALA A 135 13.67 -13.24 -5.67
N GLU A 136 13.56 -14.55 -5.45
CA GLU A 136 13.18 -15.52 -6.50
C GLU A 136 11.67 -15.76 -6.63
N SER A 137 10.84 -15.11 -5.79
CA SER A 137 9.38 -15.23 -5.87
C SER A 137 8.81 -14.37 -6.99
N SER A 138 7.77 -14.88 -7.66
CA SER A 138 7.06 -14.12 -8.70
C SER A 138 6.18 -13.04 -8.08
N TYR A 139 6.06 -11.87 -8.72
CA TYR A 139 5.11 -10.84 -8.29
C TYR A 139 3.67 -11.36 -8.23
N LYS A 140 3.31 -12.29 -9.13
CA LYS A 140 2.02 -12.98 -9.11
C LYS A 140 1.75 -13.65 -7.76
N ASN A 141 2.77 -14.28 -7.17
CA ASN A 141 2.66 -15.02 -5.92
C ASN A 141 2.41 -14.08 -4.73
N VAL A 142 2.99 -12.89 -4.76
CA VAL A 142 2.74 -11.85 -3.75
C VAL A 142 1.31 -11.33 -3.86
N VAL A 143 0.85 -11.02 -5.07
CA VAL A 143 -0.53 -10.56 -5.31
C VAL A 143 -1.54 -11.62 -4.89
N ASP A 144 -1.34 -12.87 -5.30
CA ASP A 144 -2.21 -13.99 -4.92
C ASP A 144 -2.27 -14.15 -3.38
N MET A 145 -1.17 -13.94 -2.66
CA MET A 145 -1.17 -13.95 -1.20
C MET A 145 -1.92 -12.77 -0.58
N LEU A 146 -1.82 -11.57 -1.14
CA LEU A 146 -2.58 -10.41 -0.69
C LEU A 146 -4.08 -10.59 -0.93
N ASP A 147 -4.44 -11.23 -2.04
CA ASP A 147 -5.82 -11.62 -2.32
C ASP A 147 -6.31 -12.65 -1.29
N GLU A 148 -5.51 -13.67 -0.95
CA GLU A 148 -5.85 -14.60 0.13
C GLU A 148 -6.01 -13.90 1.49
N MET A 149 -5.21 -12.88 1.81
CA MET A 149 -5.42 -12.09 3.04
C MET A 149 -6.77 -11.37 3.03
N THR A 150 -7.16 -10.83 1.88
CA THR A 150 -8.43 -10.13 1.71
C THR A 150 -9.62 -11.08 1.79
N ILE A 151 -9.55 -12.21 1.08
CA ILE A 151 -10.58 -13.26 1.06
C ILE A 151 -10.81 -13.84 2.47
N ASN A 152 -9.74 -14.08 3.23
CA ASN A 152 -9.82 -14.63 4.58
C ASN A 152 -10.06 -13.56 5.66
N GLU A 153 -10.36 -12.31 5.27
CA GLU A 153 -10.58 -11.16 6.16
C GLU A 153 -9.46 -10.98 7.22
N VAL A 154 -8.21 -11.16 6.81
CA VAL A 154 -7.05 -10.95 7.66
C VAL A 154 -6.76 -9.46 7.72
N LYS A 155 -7.13 -8.82 8.83
CA LYS A 155 -7.00 -7.35 8.99
C LYS A 155 -5.58 -6.89 9.29
N ARG A 156 -4.71 -7.80 9.74
CA ARG A 156 -3.37 -7.48 10.24
C ARG A 156 -2.34 -8.29 9.47
N TYR A 157 -1.74 -7.66 8.48
CA TYR A 157 -0.64 -8.27 7.75
C TYR A 157 0.46 -7.24 7.46
N ALA A 158 1.67 -7.74 7.26
CA ALA A 158 2.87 -6.96 7.02
C ALA A 158 3.64 -7.55 5.85
N LEU A 159 4.08 -6.71 4.91
CA LEU A 159 5.09 -7.09 3.93
C LEU A 159 6.45 -6.65 4.46
N VAL A 160 7.35 -7.61 4.63
CA VAL A 160 8.69 -7.39 5.20
C VAL A 160 9.70 -8.15 4.34
N ASP A 161 10.91 -7.61 4.22
CA ASP A 161 11.97 -8.31 3.51
C ASP A 161 12.41 -9.57 4.26
N ILE A 162 12.80 -10.60 3.51
CA ILE A 162 13.31 -11.85 4.07
C ILE A 162 14.64 -11.63 4.79
N SER A 163 14.82 -12.26 5.96
CA SER A 163 16.11 -12.20 6.65
C SER A 163 17.13 -13.15 5.99
N PRO A 164 18.45 -12.88 6.09
CA PRO A 164 19.46 -13.75 5.50
C PRO A 164 19.44 -15.19 6.03
N VAL A 165 19.03 -15.39 7.28
CA VAL A 165 18.94 -16.72 7.91
C VAL A 165 17.78 -17.53 7.32
N GLU A 166 16.63 -16.88 7.10
CA GLU A 166 15.45 -17.50 6.49
C GLU A 166 15.69 -17.84 5.01
N ASP A 167 16.35 -16.95 4.26
CA ASP A 167 16.72 -17.20 2.87
C ASP A 167 17.67 -18.41 2.73
N GLN A 168 18.63 -18.55 3.66
CA GLN A 168 19.49 -19.73 3.72
C GLN A 168 18.70 -21.02 3.99
N LEU A 169 17.72 -20.99 4.91
CA LEU A 169 16.88 -22.16 5.21
C LEU A 169 16.03 -22.58 4.00
N ILE A 170 15.46 -21.62 3.28
CA ILE A 170 14.72 -21.90 2.04
C ILE A 170 15.65 -22.56 1.03
N ARG A 171 16.83 -21.99 0.77
CA ARG A 171 17.81 -22.56 -0.18
C ARG A 171 18.28 -23.96 0.19
N VAL A 172 18.57 -24.20 1.47
CA VAL A 172 18.94 -25.54 1.98
C VAL A 172 17.78 -26.52 1.75
N THR A 173 16.55 -26.09 1.98
CA THR A 173 15.36 -26.93 1.77
C THR A 173 15.07 -27.19 0.29
N GLU A 174 15.42 -26.25 -0.59
CA GLU A 174 15.29 -26.37 -2.05
C GLU A 174 16.45 -27.13 -2.71
N GLY A 175 17.45 -27.57 -1.94
CA GLY A 175 18.62 -28.28 -2.46
C GLY A 175 19.65 -27.38 -3.17
N GLY A 176 19.50 -26.06 -3.04
CA GLY A 176 20.47 -25.08 -3.53
C GLY A 176 21.63 -24.93 -2.55
N ALA A 177 22.86 -25.15 -3.03
CA ALA A 177 24.07 -24.90 -2.24
C ALA A 177 24.08 -23.47 -1.68
N ALA A 178 24.35 -23.33 -0.38
CA ALA A 178 24.47 -22.04 0.29
C ALA A 178 25.47 -21.14 -0.46
N PRO A 179 25.16 -19.86 -0.72
CA PRO A 179 26.21 -18.93 -1.09
C PRO A 179 27.16 -18.80 0.10
N ALA A 180 28.45 -18.91 -0.17
CA ALA A 180 29.49 -18.61 0.80
C ALA A 180 29.21 -17.25 1.44
N ALA A 181 29.21 -17.23 2.77
CA ALA A 181 29.08 -16.02 3.57
C ALA A 181 29.99 -14.92 2.99
N ALA A 182 29.40 -13.81 2.53
CA ALA A 182 30.17 -12.63 2.20
C ALA A 182 30.87 -12.16 3.49
N PRO A 183 32.20 -11.92 3.47
CA PRO A 183 32.92 -11.54 4.66
C PRO A 183 32.44 -10.18 5.14
N ALA A 184 32.10 -10.11 6.43
CA ALA A 184 31.80 -8.87 7.13
C ALA A 184 33.00 -7.91 6.99
N THR A 185 32.84 -6.85 6.20
CA THR A 185 33.78 -5.73 6.19
C THR A 185 33.64 -4.97 7.50
N LYS A 186 34.75 -4.94 8.25
CA LYS A 186 34.99 -4.09 9.43
C LYS A 186 34.82 -2.61 9.13
#